data_AF-A0A839TW89-F1
#
_entry.id   AF-A0A839TW89-F1
#
_cell.length_a   1.000
_cell.length_b   1.000
_cell.length_c   1.000
_cell.angle_alpha   90.00
_cell.angle_beta   90.00
_cell.angle_gamma   90.00
#
_symmetry.space_group_name_H-M   'P 1'
#
loop_
_entity.id
_entity.type
_entity.pdbx_description
1 polymer ?
#
loop_
_entity_poly.entity_id
_entity_poly.type
_entity_poly.pdbx_seq_one_letter_code
_entity_poly.pdbx_strand_id
1 'polypeptide(L)'
;MNTKLDNILSVTKQELPLERVSDILARIGETLENRKAEVLVQVMPRYNQELSRILYALCCFDKEVQFDAQTDTYTVKVCVMGNEKEFLLSKLRFLRKRVRVLEGEYVKRRMLEASVKALERYGVVEEVTDKNEEALDPAQ
;
A
#
# COMPACT_ATOMS: atom_id res chain seq x y z
N MET A 1 21.59 2.69 -21.02
CA MET A 1 22.83 2.14 -21.60
C MET A 1 22.80 0.63 -21.44
N ASN A 2 22.84 -0.12 -22.54
CA ASN A 2 22.77 -1.58 -22.55
C ASN A 2 24.08 -2.13 -23.13
N THR A 3 25.17 -2.03 -22.38
CA THR A 3 26.46 -2.59 -22.77
C THR A 3 26.43 -4.09 -22.50
N LYS A 4 26.48 -4.90 -23.56
CA LYS A 4 26.61 -6.36 -23.44
C LYS A 4 27.87 -6.68 -22.64
N LEU A 5 27.76 -7.62 -21.69
CA LEU A 5 28.84 -8.03 -20.78
C LEU A 5 30.01 -8.72 -21.51
N ASP A 6 29.87 -8.98 -22.82
CA ASP A 6 30.85 -9.64 -23.68
C ASP A 6 32.19 -8.87 -23.82
N ASN A 7 32.25 -7.61 -23.39
CA ASN A 7 33.45 -6.76 -23.48
C ASN A 7 34.19 -6.55 -22.14
N ILE A 8 33.91 -7.34 -21.10
CA ILE A 8 34.66 -7.25 -19.84
C ILE A 8 36.04 -7.90 -20.04
N LEU A 9 37.07 -7.06 -20.14
CA LEU A 9 38.46 -7.47 -20.37
C LEU A 9 39.12 -8.10 -19.13
N SER A 10 38.75 -7.67 -17.92
CA SER A 10 39.23 -8.24 -16.66
C SER A 10 38.34 -7.85 -15.49
N VAL A 11 38.36 -8.68 -14.44
CA VAL A 11 37.75 -8.38 -13.14
C VAL A 11 38.85 -8.54 -12.10
N THR A 12 38.97 -7.57 -11.19
CA THR A 12 39.95 -7.62 -10.11
C THR A 12 39.24 -7.47 -8.77
N LYS A 13 39.70 -8.23 -7.77
CA LYS A 13 39.22 -8.05 -6.40
C LYS A 13 39.73 -6.71 -5.87
N GLN A 14 38.82 -5.89 -5.40
CA GLN A 14 39.14 -4.67 -4.69
C GLN A 14 38.84 -4.89 -3.21
N GLU A 15 39.85 -4.74 -2.37
CA GLU A 15 39.67 -4.78 -0.93
C GLU A 15 39.01 -3.47 -0.48
N LEU A 16 37.89 -3.58 0.22
CA LEU A 16 37.19 -2.46 0.82
C LEU A 16 37.42 -2.49 2.33
N PRO A 17 37.77 -1.34 2.96
CA PRO A 17 37.83 -1.23 4.40
C PRO A 17 36.48 -1.59 5.04
N LEU A 18 36.51 -2.32 6.15
CA LEU A 18 35.29 -2.74 6.86
C LEU A 18 34.39 -1.55 7.25
N GLU A 19 34.99 -0.42 7.63
CA GLU A 19 34.29 0.83 7.95
C GLU A 19 33.48 1.35 6.75
N ARG A 20 34.04 1.31 5.54
CA ARG A 20 33.31 1.68 4.32
C ARG A 20 32.20 0.70 4.00
N VAL A 21 32.39 -0.59 4.27
CA VAL A 21 31.36 -1.60 4.07
C VAL A 21 30.17 -1.34 5.00
N SER A 22 30.42 -1.05 6.27
CA SER A 22 29.35 -0.68 7.22
C SER A 22 28.62 0.59 6.81
N ASP A 23 29.34 1.62 6.37
CA ASP A 23 28.74 2.89 5.94
C ASP A 23 27.83 2.71 4.71
N ILE A 24 28.27 1.90 3.75
CA ILE A 24 27.50 1.58 2.55
C ILE A 24 26.23 0.80 2.93
N LEU A 25 26.36 -0.21 3.79
CA LEU A 25 25.20 -1.01 4.23
C LEU A 25 24.21 -0.17 5.03
N ALA A 26 24.68 0.72 5.90
CA ALA A 26 23.83 1.64 6.65
C ALA A 26 23.04 2.57 5.71
N ARG A 27 23.72 3.17 4.72
CA ARG A 27 23.06 4.01 3.69
C ARG A 27 22.05 3.24 2.86
N ILE A 28 22.35 1.98 2.51
CA ILE A 28 21.40 1.12 1.80
C ILE A 28 20.17 0.87 2.67
N GLY A 29 20.37 0.53 3.95
CA GLY A 29 19.28 0.33 4.91
C GLY A 29 18.39 1.56 5.05
N GLU A 30 18.98 2.74 5.28
CA GLU A 30 18.25 4.00 5.39
C GLU A 30 17.47 4.33 4.10
N THR A 31 18.07 4.08 2.93
CA THR A 31 17.39 4.29 1.65
C THR A 31 16.22 3.34 1.44
N LEU A 32 16.34 2.08 1.89
CA LEU A 32 15.25 1.10 1.81
C LEU A 32 14.13 1.44 2.79
N GLU A 33 14.47 1.83 4.02
CA GLU A 33 13.49 2.21 5.04
C GLU A 33 12.70 3.46 4.62
N ASN A 34 13.38 4.47 4.08
CA ASN A 34 12.74 5.67 3.54
C ASN A 34 11.81 5.38 2.34
N ARG A 35 12.00 4.24 1.67
CA ARG A 35 11.15 3.79 0.54
C ARG A 35 10.02 2.87 0.99
N LYS A 36 10.10 2.33 2.21
CA LYS A 36 9.06 1.49 2.80
C LYS A 36 7.84 2.36 3.09
N ALA A 37 6.69 1.90 2.66
CA ALA A 37 5.43 2.47 3.08
C ALA A 37 4.55 1.35 3.61
N GLU A 38 3.90 1.64 4.72
CA GLU A 38 2.92 0.75 5.32
C GLU A 38 1.52 1.26 4.95
N VAL A 39 0.67 0.34 4.52
CA VAL A 39 -0.71 0.63 4.12
C VAL A 39 -1.61 -0.32 4.89
N LEU A 40 -2.54 0.24 5.65
CA LEU A 40 -3.50 -0.55 6.43
C LEU A 40 -4.80 -0.64 5.65
N VAL A 41 -5.20 -1.86 5.29
CA VAL A 41 -6.38 -2.14 4.47
C VAL A 41 -7.38 -2.95 5.27
N GLN A 42 -8.59 -2.44 5.43
CA GLN A 42 -9.69 -3.14 6.09
C GLN A 42 -10.57 -3.83 5.07
N VAL A 43 -10.93 -5.08 5.32
CA VAL A 43 -11.98 -5.80 4.60
C VAL A 43 -13.33 -5.42 5.20
N MET A 44 -14.28 -5.02 4.36
CA MET A 44 -15.63 -4.71 4.83
C MET A 44 -16.35 -6.01 5.23
N PRO A 45 -17.00 -6.09 6.42
CA PRO A 45 -17.59 -7.34 6.95
C PRO A 45 -18.51 -8.09 5.98
N ARG A 46 -19.29 -7.34 5.19
CA ARG A 46 -20.19 -7.90 4.17
C ARG A 46 -19.50 -8.73 3.08
N TYR A 47 -18.17 -8.65 2.96
CA TYR A 47 -17.38 -9.42 2.01
C TYR A 47 -16.44 -10.44 2.70
N ASN A 48 -16.67 -10.77 3.98
CA ASN A 48 -15.89 -11.80 4.69
C ASN A 48 -15.97 -13.17 3.98
N GLN A 49 -17.07 -13.48 3.30
CA GLN A 49 -17.20 -14.69 2.47
C GLN A 49 -16.25 -14.71 1.25
N GLU A 50 -15.77 -13.55 0.80
CA GLU A 50 -14.80 -13.42 -0.30
C GLU A 50 -13.36 -13.23 0.20
N LEU A 51 -13.10 -13.39 1.50
CA LEU A 51 -11.80 -13.10 2.12
C LEU A 51 -10.64 -13.77 1.37
N SER A 52 -10.77 -15.05 1.02
CA SER A 52 -9.73 -15.78 0.28
C SER A 52 -9.37 -15.13 -1.05
N ARG A 53 -10.36 -14.58 -1.77
CA ARG A 53 -10.14 -13.88 -3.05
C ARG A 53 -9.48 -12.53 -2.85
N ILE A 54 -9.84 -11.83 -1.76
CA ILE A 54 -9.22 -10.56 -1.38
C ILE A 54 -7.75 -10.77 -0.99
N LEU A 55 -7.48 -11.75 -0.13
CA LEU A 55 -6.11 -12.11 0.29
C LEU A 55 -5.28 -12.63 -0.89
N TYR A 56 -5.88 -13.36 -1.83
CA TYR A 56 -5.21 -13.77 -3.05
C TYR A 56 -4.79 -12.57 -3.92
N ALA A 57 -5.62 -11.53 -4.03
CA ALA A 57 -5.24 -10.31 -4.75
C ALA A 57 -4.04 -9.59 -4.12
N LEU A 58 -3.82 -9.80 -2.81
CA LEU A 58 -2.72 -9.25 -2.02
C LEU A 58 -1.59 -10.27 -1.78
N CYS A 59 -1.58 -11.42 -2.45
CA CYS A 59 -0.64 -12.51 -2.15
C CYS A 59 0.82 -12.14 -2.41
N CYS A 60 1.04 -11.25 -3.38
CA CYS A 60 2.35 -10.80 -3.86
C CYS A 60 3.01 -9.74 -2.98
N PHE A 61 2.31 -9.25 -1.95
CA PHE A 61 2.86 -8.28 -1.02
C PHE A 61 3.18 -8.95 0.32
N ASP A 62 4.20 -8.42 0.98
CA ASP A 62 4.45 -8.68 2.38
C ASP A 62 3.29 -8.10 3.20
N LYS A 63 2.64 -8.96 3.98
CA LYS A 63 1.41 -8.59 4.69
C LYS A 63 1.21 -9.35 5.98
N GLU A 64 0.59 -8.66 6.93
CA GLU A 64 0.08 -9.23 8.17
C GLU A 64 -1.44 -9.11 8.18
N VAL A 65 -2.13 -10.19 8.54
CA VAL A 65 -3.59 -10.22 8.62
C VAL A 65 -3.99 -10.35 10.08
N GLN A 66 -4.82 -9.43 10.53
CA GLN A 66 -5.38 -9.40 11.88
C GLN A 66 -6.89 -9.48 11.79
N PHE A 67 -7.49 -10.23 12.70
CA PHE A 67 -8.94 -10.36 12.83
C PHE A 67 -9.38 -9.73 14.15
N ASP A 68 -10.35 -8.84 14.10
CA ASP A 68 -11.02 -8.30 15.27
C ASP A 68 -12.40 -8.95 15.42
N ALA A 69 -12.53 -9.75 16.48
CA ALA A 69 -13.76 -10.46 16.81
C ALA A 69 -14.89 -9.53 17.30
N GLN A 70 -14.58 -8.32 17.79
CA GLN A 70 -15.61 -7.37 18.24
C GLN A 70 -16.34 -6.74 17.07
N THR A 71 -15.61 -6.42 15.99
CA THR A 71 -16.15 -5.74 14.81
C THR A 71 -16.43 -6.68 13.64
N ASP A 72 -16.04 -7.97 13.75
CA ASP A 72 -16.04 -8.95 12.66
C ASP A 72 -15.31 -8.41 11.41
N THR A 73 -14.20 -7.70 11.63
CA THR A 73 -13.40 -7.10 10.55
C THR A 73 -12.03 -7.73 10.44
N TYR A 74 -11.56 -7.86 9.20
CA TYR A 74 -10.19 -8.25 8.90
C TYR A 74 -9.41 -7.02 8.49
N THR A 75 -8.24 -6.85 9.10
CA THR A 75 -7.29 -5.79 8.77
C THR A 75 -6.04 -6.44 8.19
N VAL A 76 -5.62 -5.93 7.03
CA VAL A 76 -4.45 -6.39 6.30
C VAL A 76 -3.45 -5.24 6.27
N LYS A 77 -2.36 -5.37 7.03
CA LYS A 77 -1.23 -4.45 6.96
C LYS A 77 -0.35 -4.89 5.81
N VAL A 78 -0.12 -4.01 4.84
CA VAL A 78 0.69 -4.30 3.65
C VAL A 78 1.93 -3.42 3.66
N CYS A 79 3.10 -4.03 3.59
CA CYS A 79 4.37 -3.35 3.43
C CYS A 79 4.73 -3.29 1.95
N VAL A 80 4.94 -2.09 1.40
CA VAL A 80 5.32 -1.89 0.00
C VAL A 80 6.58 -1.07 -0.14
N MET A 81 7.44 -1.45 -1.08
CA MET A 81 8.67 -0.73 -1.39
C MET A 81 8.49 0.10 -2.64
N GLY A 82 8.76 1.41 -2.55
CA GLY A 82 8.91 2.33 -3.69
C GLY A 82 7.97 2.08 -4.89
N ASN A 83 8.46 1.32 -5.88
CA ASN A 83 7.79 1.04 -7.15
C ASN A 83 6.54 0.14 -7.03
N GLU A 84 6.37 -0.58 -5.93
CA GLU A 84 5.23 -1.48 -5.71
C GLU A 84 3.94 -0.73 -5.36
N LYS A 85 4.03 0.56 -5.01
CA LYS A 85 2.88 1.39 -4.61
C LYS A 85 1.81 1.48 -5.71
N GLU A 86 2.22 1.68 -6.96
CA GLU A 86 1.26 1.72 -8.09
C GLU A 86 0.68 0.34 -8.38
N PHE A 87 1.44 -0.74 -8.14
CA PHE A 87 0.94 -2.10 -8.29
C PHE A 87 -0.09 -2.44 -7.21
N LEU A 88 0.17 -2.06 -5.95
CA LEU A 88 -0.81 -2.16 -4.86
C LEU A 88 -2.07 -1.37 -5.18
N LEU A 89 -1.94 -0.13 -5.64
CA LEU A 89 -3.07 0.70 -6.08
C LEU A 89 -3.91 0.00 -7.15
N SER A 90 -3.28 -0.63 -8.14
CA SER A 90 -3.98 -1.40 -9.17
C SER A 90 -4.81 -2.53 -8.53
N LYS A 91 -4.22 -3.32 -7.63
CA LYS A 91 -4.92 -4.40 -6.92
C LYS A 91 -6.09 -3.89 -6.07
N LEU A 92 -5.89 -2.80 -5.32
CA LEU A 92 -6.95 -2.18 -4.51
C LEU A 92 -8.11 -1.66 -5.38
N ARG A 93 -7.82 -1.09 -6.55
CA ARG A 93 -8.86 -0.66 -7.52
C ARG A 93 -9.68 -1.83 -8.07
N PHE A 94 -9.07 -3.02 -8.24
CA PHE A 94 -9.82 -4.23 -8.61
C PHE A 94 -10.74 -4.71 -7.49
N LEU A 95 -10.34 -4.54 -6.23
CA LEU A 95 -11.15 -4.93 -5.07
C LEU A 95 -12.33 -3.97 -4.82
N ARG A 96 -12.27 -2.72 -5.30
CA ARG A 96 -13.36 -1.73 -5.23
C ARG A 96 -13.91 -1.59 -3.80
N LYS A 97 -15.23 -1.65 -3.63
CA LYS A 97 -15.94 -1.48 -2.35
C LYS A 97 -15.73 -2.63 -1.34
N ARG A 98 -14.94 -3.66 -1.69
CA ARG A 98 -14.66 -4.80 -0.81
C ARG A 98 -13.69 -4.47 0.30
N VAL A 99 -12.83 -3.49 0.05
CA VAL A 99 -11.80 -3.05 0.99
C VAL A 99 -11.85 -1.54 1.16
N ARG A 100 -11.35 -1.07 2.30
CA ARG A 100 -11.15 0.34 2.62
C ARG A 100 -9.70 0.53 3.05
N VAL A 101 -9.08 1.63 2.63
CA VAL A 101 -7.74 2.01 3.10
C VAL A 101 -7.90 2.86 4.35
N LEU A 102 -7.38 2.39 5.48
CA LEU A 102 -7.38 3.09 6.77
C LEU A 102 -6.15 4.01 6.89
N GLU A 103 -4.97 3.46 6.58
CA GLU A 103 -3.68 4.16 6.66
C GLU A 103 -2.93 4.05 5.34
N GLY A 104 -2.09 5.04 5.04
CA GLY A 104 -1.36 5.14 3.76
C GLY A 104 -1.87 6.30 2.91
N GLU A 105 -1.51 7.52 3.30
CA GLU A 105 -2.01 8.78 2.75
C GLU A 105 -1.88 8.87 1.22
N TYR A 106 -0.75 8.40 0.67
CA TYR A 106 -0.54 8.33 -0.78
C TYR A 106 -1.61 7.47 -1.47
N VAL A 107 -1.84 6.26 -0.95
CA VAL A 107 -2.79 5.30 -1.55
C VAL A 107 -4.22 5.81 -1.40
N LYS A 108 -4.56 6.37 -0.23
CA LYS A 108 -5.87 6.96 0.05
C LYS A 108 -6.20 8.08 -0.94
N ARG A 109 -5.28 9.02 -1.13
CA ARG A 109 -5.41 10.14 -2.09
C ARG A 109 -5.59 9.67 -3.52
N ARG A 110 -4.75 8.73 -3.97
CA ARG A 110 -4.77 8.18 -5.34
C ARG A 110 -6.01 7.32 -5.62
N MET A 111 -6.58 6.68 -4.60
CA MET A 111 -7.87 5.99 -4.70
C MET A 111 -9.03 6.99 -4.82
N LEU A 112 -9.00 8.08 -4.02
CA LEU A 112 -10.01 9.13 -4.08
C LEU A 112 -10.01 9.82 -5.45
N GLU A 113 -8.86 10.28 -5.94
CA GLU A 113 -8.72 10.93 -7.26
C GLU A 113 -9.31 10.08 -8.40
N ALA A 114 -9.03 8.76 -8.39
CA ALA A 114 -9.54 7.86 -9.41
C ALA A 114 -11.05 7.67 -9.32
N SER A 115 -11.59 7.67 -8.10
CA SER A 115 -13.02 7.50 -7.85
C SER A 115 -13.78 8.76 -8.24
N VAL A 116 -13.29 9.94 -7.87
CA VAL A 116 -13.86 11.25 -8.26
C VAL A 116 -13.86 11.40 -9.78
N LYS A 117 -12.73 11.17 -10.45
CA LYS A 117 -12.65 11.23 -11.92
C LYS A 117 -13.59 10.24 -12.62
N ALA A 118 -13.85 9.09 -12.01
CA ALA A 118 -14.82 8.15 -12.55
C ALA A 118 -16.25 8.67 -12.38
N LEU A 119 -16.60 9.17 -11.19
CA LEU A 119 -17.92 9.74 -10.90
C LEU A 119 -18.25 10.94 -11.79
N GLU A 120 -17.30 11.85 -11.99
CA GLU A 120 -17.41 12.99 -12.90
C GLU A 120 -17.78 12.55 -14.32
N ARG A 121 -17.15 11.49 -14.84
CA ARG A 121 -17.44 10.97 -16.19
C ARG A 121 -18.86 10.41 -16.33
N TYR A 122 -19.43 9.90 -15.25
CA TYR A 122 -20.78 9.36 -15.23
C TYR A 122 -21.83 10.40 -14.81
N GLY A 123 -21.44 11.66 -14.60
CA GLY A 123 -22.36 12.74 -14.21
C GLY A 123 -22.91 12.59 -12.78
N VAL A 124 -22.32 11.73 -11.96
CA VAL A 124 -22.71 11.53 -10.55
C VAL A 124 -21.92 12.52 -9.71
N VAL A 125 -22.36 13.78 -9.69
CA VAL A 125 -21.86 14.79 -8.75
C VAL A 125 -22.71 14.71 -7.49
N GLU A 126 -22.52 13.68 -6.68
CA GLU A 126 -23.04 13.74 -5.31
C GLU A 126 -22.13 14.66 -4.51
N GLU A 127 -22.70 15.75 -3.97
CA GLU A 127 -22.08 16.57 -2.94
C GLU A 127 -21.64 15.64 -1.81
N VAL A 128 -20.34 15.36 -1.71
CA VAL A 128 -19.75 14.62 -0.60
C VAL A 128 -19.74 15.57 0.61
N THR A 129 -20.93 15.89 1.13
CA THR A 129 -21.06 16.50 2.45
C THR A 129 -20.74 15.43 3.47
N ASP A 130 -19.67 15.69 4.20
CA ASP A 130 -19.19 14.98 5.37
C ASP A 130 -20.31 14.90 6.42
N LYS A 131 -21.13 13.84 6.40
CA LYS A 131 -22.16 13.58 7.41
C LYS A 131 -21.62 12.73 8.56
N ASN A 132 -20.45 13.08 9.09
CA ASN A 132 -19.85 12.39 10.24
C ASN A 132 -19.53 13.32 11.43
N GLU A 133 -20.22 14.45 11.55
CA GLU A 133 -20.22 15.28 12.76
C GLU A 133 -21.65 15.60 13.21
N GLU A 134 -22.41 14.58 13.66
CA GLU A 134 -23.59 14.81 14.52
C GLU A 134 -24.00 13.51 15.21
N ALA A 135 -23.14 13.03 16.10
CA ALA A 135 -23.51 12.12 17.18
C ALA A 135 -22.59 12.37 18.38
N LEU A 136 -22.51 13.62 18.82
CA LEU A 136 -22.14 13.94 20.19
C LEU A 136 -23.37 14.52 20.84
N ASP A 137 -24.14 13.66 21.49
CA ASP A 137 -25.26 14.01 22.34
C ASP A 137 -24.67 14.39 23.72
N PRO A 138 -24.66 15.67 24.14
CA PRO A 138 -24.36 16.00 25.51
C PRO A 138 -25.66 15.95 26.30
N ALA A 139 -25.72 14.99 27.23
CA ALA A 139 -26.62 14.94 28.37
C ALA A 139 -27.47 16.20 28.61
N GLN A 140 -28.80 16.06 28.52
CA GLN A 140 -29.79 16.70 29.40
C GLN A 140 -31.17 16.03 29.26
#